data_AF-A0A087NHQ2-F1
#
_entry.id   AF-A0A087NHQ2-F1
#
_cell.length_a   1.000
_cell.length_b   1.000
_cell.length_c   1.000
_cell.angle_alpha   90.00
_cell.angle_beta   90.00
_cell.angle_gamma   90.00
#
_symmetry.space_group_name_H-M   'P 1'
#
loop_
_entity.id
_entity.type
_entity.pdbx_description
1 polymer ?
#
loop_
_entity_poly.entity_id
_entity_poly.type
_entity_poly.pdbx_seq_one_letter_code
_entity_poly.pdbx_strand_id
1 'polypeptide(L)'
;MADYARRKRKPQALVVEAALASFLSADGSDRLEAAIGRRLDRMNREIQRQGWQNALNGEALALFVHAWMLQNPALPQEARRAALADANIRWTGYVEALAARMEAGPRLIDEIGQDFGGDEPDRS
;
A
#
# COMPACT_ATOMS: atom_id res chain seq x y z
N MET A 1 3.66 -13.59 -36.94
CA MET A 1 4.87 -13.24 -37.73
C MET A 1 4.78 -13.65 -39.20
N ALA A 2 4.29 -14.86 -39.52
CA ALA A 2 4.05 -15.29 -40.92
C ALA A 2 3.13 -14.35 -41.72
N ASP A 3 2.06 -13.83 -41.08
CA ASP A 3 1.15 -12.85 -41.72
C ASP A 3 1.78 -11.48 -41.98
N TYR A 4 2.72 -11.05 -41.13
CA TYR A 4 3.44 -9.79 -41.31
C TYR A 4 4.44 -9.90 -42.48
N ALA A 5 5.13 -11.04 -42.60
CA ALA A 5 6.02 -11.36 -43.70
C ALA A 5 5.28 -11.44 -45.06
N ARG A 6 4.10 -12.10 -45.09
CA ARG A 6 3.22 -12.15 -46.27
C ARG A 6 2.75 -10.77 -46.72
N ARG A 7 2.34 -9.90 -45.79
CA ARG A 7 1.89 -8.52 -46.10
C ARG A 7 3.03 -7.64 -46.64
N LYS A 8 4.27 -7.87 -46.24
CA LYS A 8 5.46 -7.11 -46.69
C LYS A 8 6.20 -7.74 -47.88
N ARG A 9 5.74 -8.88 -48.42
CA ARG A 9 6.45 -9.70 -49.45
C ARG A 9 7.93 -9.95 -49.10
N LYS A 10 8.26 -10.17 -47.83
CA LYS A 10 9.62 -10.51 -47.39
C LYS A 10 9.69 -11.97 -46.92
N PRO A 11 10.83 -12.68 -47.14
CA PRO A 11 11.04 -14.00 -46.56
C PRO A 11 10.89 -13.94 -45.04
N GLN A 12 10.22 -14.93 -44.44
CA GLN A 12 9.99 -14.98 -42.99
C GLN A 12 11.31 -14.94 -42.20
N ALA A 13 12.36 -15.60 -42.70
CA ALA A 13 13.70 -15.56 -42.13
C ALA A 13 14.25 -14.12 -42.02
N LEU A 14 13.99 -13.28 -43.02
CA LEU A 14 14.46 -11.90 -43.07
C LEU A 14 13.70 -10.99 -42.09
N VAL A 15 12.46 -11.33 -41.76
CA VAL A 15 11.68 -10.68 -40.69
C VAL A 15 12.20 -11.09 -39.31
N VAL A 16 12.57 -12.36 -39.13
CA VAL A 16 13.14 -12.87 -37.87
C VAL A 16 14.52 -12.28 -37.63
N GLU A 17 15.38 -12.24 -38.66
CA GLU A 17 16.73 -11.67 -38.57
C GLU A 17 16.68 -10.16 -38.25
N ALA A 18 15.77 -9.41 -38.87
CA ALA A 18 15.58 -7.99 -38.56
C ALA A 18 15.03 -7.77 -37.13
N ALA A 19 14.14 -8.65 -36.66
CA ALA A 19 13.65 -8.59 -35.28
C ALA A 19 14.77 -8.89 -34.27
N LEU A 20 15.62 -9.87 -34.57
CA LEU A 20 16.75 -10.26 -33.73
C LEU A 20 17.82 -9.16 -33.69
N ALA A 21 18.17 -8.61 -34.86
CA ALA A 21 19.10 -7.48 -34.95
C ALA A 21 18.58 -6.23 -34.23
N SER A 22 17.27 -5.95 -34.31
CA SER A 22 16.66 -4.85 -33.57
C SER A 22 16.66 -5.10 -32.06
N PHE A 23 16.39 -6.33 -31.62
CA PHE A 23 16.39 -6.69 -30.20
C PHE A 23 17.81 -6.65 -29.59
N LEU A 24 18.82 -7.10 -30.34
CA LEU A 24 20.22 -7.12 -29.93
C LEU A 24 20.96 -5.80 -30.19
N SER A 25 20.26 -4.78 -30.72
CA SER A 25 20.85 -3.46 -30.92
C SER A 25 21.02 -2.72 -29.59
N ALA A 26 22.06 -1.88 -29.48
CA ALA A 26 22.28 -1.03 -28.31
C ALA A 26 21.04 -0.17 -28.00
N ASP A 27 20.41 0.41 -29.04
CA ASP A 27 19.14 1.12 -28.96
C ASP A 27 18.00 0.30 -28.32
N GLY A 28 17.98 -1.02 -28.52
CA GLY A 28 17.01 -1.93 -27.92
C GLY A 28 17.17 -2.01 -26.40
N SER A 29 18.42 -2.10 -25.92
CA SER A 29 18.76 -2.06 -24.50
C SER A 29 18.40 -0.71 -23.88
N ASP A 30 18.81 0.39 -24.52
CA ASP A 30 18.55 1.75 -24.02
C ASP A 30 17.05 2.05 -23.87
N ARG A 31 16.22 1.57 -24.83
CA ARG A 31 14.77 1.71 -24.75
C ARG A 31 14.16 0.93 -23.60
N LEU A 32 14.66 -0.28 -23.36
CA LEU A 32 14.21 -1.11 -22.24
C LEU A 32 14.60 -0.47 -20.90
N GLU A 33 15.85 -0.05 -20.77
CA GLU A 33 16.34 0.66 -19.57
C GLU A 33 15.52 1.92 -19.29
N ALA A 34 15.26 2.75 -20.32
CA ALA A 34 14.45 3.93 -20.17
C ALA A 34 12.98 3.60 -19.80
N ALA A 35 12.43 2.50 -20.31
CA ALA A 35 11.09 2.05 -19.96
C ALA A 35 11.01 1.55 -18.51
N ILE A 36 12.02 0.82 -18.05
CA ILE A 36 12.16 0.37 -16.65
C ILE A 36 12.31 1.58 -15.73
N GLY A 37 13.19 2.54 -16.07
CA GLY A 37 13.37 3.78 -15.31
C GLY A 37 12.06 4.54 -15.12
N ARG A 38 11.32 4.78 -16.20
CA ARG A 38 10.00 5.42 -16.13
C ARG A 38 8.99 4.66 -15.27
N ARG A 39 9.04 3.32 -15.27
CA ARG A 39 8.16 2.49 -14.44
C ARG A 39 8.54 2.60 -12.97
N LEU A 40 9.83 2.55 -12.64
CA LEU A 40 10.33 2.72 -11.28
C LEU A 40 10.00 4.11 -10.73
N ASP A 41 10.18 5.16 -11.53
CA ASP A 41 9.80 6.53 -11.14
C ASP A 41 8.32 6.64 -10.81
N ARG A 42 7.46 6.02 -11.62
CA ARG A 42 6.02 5.97 -11.37
C ARG A 42 5.71 5.22 -10.08
N MET A 43 6.30 4.03 -9.88
CA MET A 43 6.12 3.26 -8.65
C MET A 43 6.58 4.03 -7.41
N ASN A 44 7.71 4.73 -7.48
CA ASN A 44 8.19 5.56 -6.39
C ASN A 44 7.20 6.68 -6.06
N ARG A 45 6.67 7.40 -7.07
CA ARG A 45 5.64 8.43 -6.85
C ARG A 45 4.37 7.86 -6.21
N GLU A 46 3.95 6.68 -6.63
CA GLU A 46 2.79 5.99 -6.04
C GLU A 46 3.03 5.61 -4.59
N ILE A 47 4.21 5.08 -4.24
CA ILE A 47 4.59 4.76 -2.86
C ILE A 47 4.62 6.01 -2.00
N GLN A 48 5.20 7.11 -2.48
CA GLN A 48 5.22 8.37 -1.73
C GLN A 48 3.80 8.92 -1.51
N ARG A 49 2.94 8.85 -2.52
CA ARG A 49 1.52 9.24 -2.41
C ARG A 49 0.78 8.37 -1.39
N GLN A 50 1.00 7.05 -1.41
CA GLN A 50 0.42 6.14 -0.42
C GLN A 50 0.92 6.41 0.99
N GLY A 51 2.22 6.69 1.16
CA GLY A 51 2.78 7.09 2.44
C GLY A 51 2.11 8.34 3.00
N TRP A 52 1.91 9.36 2.15
CA TRP A 52 1.19 10.57 2.52
C TRP A 52 -0.28 10.29 2.90
N GLN A 53 -0.99 9.47 2.11
CA GLN A 53 -2.38 9.09 2.42
C GLN A 53 -2.49 8.33 3.75
N ASN A 54 -1.55 7.44 4.04
CA ASN A 54 -1.51 6.71 5.31
C ASN A 54 -1.26 7.63 6.50
N ALA A 55 -0.36 8.60 6.37
CA ALA A 55 -0.14 9.62 7.40
C ALA A 55 -1.42 10.43 7.65
N LEU A 56 -2.08 10.90 6.59
CA LEU A 56 -3.34 11.63 6.69
C LEU A 56 -4.44 10.81 7.37
N ASN A 57 -4.59 9.53 7.02
CA ASN A 57 -5.56 8.64 7.66
C ASN A 57 -5.25 8.43 9.16
N GLY A 58 -3.97 8.30 9.52
CA GLY A 58 -3.54 8.21 10.91
C GLY A 58 -3.90 9.46 11.72
N GLU A 59 -3.64 10.64 11.16
CA GLU A 59 -4.03 11.93 11.77
C GLU A 59 -5.55 12.05 11.92
N ALA A 60 -6.31 11.70 10.88
CA ALA A 60 -7.77 11.75 10.92
C ALA A 60 -8.35 10.82 12.00
N LEU A 61 -7.81 9.60 12.14
CA LEU A 61 -8.23 8.65 13.17
C LEU A 61 -7.87 9.14 14.57
N ALA A 62 -6.67 9.69 14.77
CA ALA A 62 -6.25 10.28 16.02
C ALA A 62 -7.20 11.41 16.48
N LEU A 63 -7.52 12.33 15.57
CA LEU A 63 -8.48 13.41 15.81
C LEU A 63 -9.88 12.87 16.15
N PHE A 64 -10.34 11.83 15.44
CA PHE A 64 -11.62 11.20 15.70
C PHE A 64 -11.68 10.59 17.11
N VAL A 65 -10.68 9.81 17.50
CA VAL A 65 -10.61 9.17 18.82
C VAL A 65 -10.56 10.23 19.93
N HIS A 66 -9.77 11.30 19.76
CA HIS A 66 -9.71 12.39 20.72
C HIS A 66 -11.06 13.10 20.86
N ALA A 67 -11.70 13.47 19.75
CA ALA A 67 -13.02 14.09 19.74
C ALA A 67 -14.08 13.18 20.38
N TRP A 68 -14.01 11.87 20.15
CA TRP A 68 -14.90 10.89 20.76
C TRP A 68 -14.72 10.84 22.28
N MET A 69 -13.48 10.83 22.79
CA MET A 69 -13.17 10.86 24.23
C MET A 69 -13.64 12.14 24.92
N LEU A 70 -13.64 13.28 24.21
CA LEU A 70 -14.12 14.56 24.73
C LEU A 70 -15.66 14.62 24.82
N GLN A 71 -16.36 13.89 23.95
CA GLN A 71 -17.83 13.94 23.83
C GLN A 71 -18.55 12.81 24.56
N ASN A 72 -17.85 11.72 24.90
CA ASN A 72 -18.44 10.52 25.50
C ASN A 72 -17.74 10.13 26.80
N PRO A 73 -18.47 10.01 27.93
CA PRO A 73 -19.93 10.07 28.09
C PRO A 73 -20.52 11.49 28.12
N ALA A 74 -21.81 11.64 27.81
CA ALA A 74 -22.53 12.90 27.94
C ALA A 74 -22.57 13.31 29.42
N LEU A 75 -21.87 14.38 29.77
CA LEU A 75 -21.73 14.83 31.15
C LEU A 75 -22.63 16.03 31.47
N PRO A 76 -23.21 16.07 32.69
CA PRO A 76 -23.83 17.28 33.21
C PRO A 76 -22.87 18.47 33.12
N GLN A 77 -23.40 19.67 32.84
CA GLN A 77 -22.61 20.88 32.58
C GLN A 77 -21.62 21.18 33.73
N GLU A 78 -21.99 20.81 34.96
CA GLU A 78 -21.24 21.03 36.19
C GLU A 78 -19.95 20.18 36.27
N ALA A 79 -19.95 18.99 35.65
CA ALA A 79 -18.82 18.06 35.64
C ALA A 79 -17.89 18.22 34.42
N ARG A 80 -18.27 19.09 33.46
CA ARG A 80 -17.61 19.19 32.14
C ARG A 80 -16.11 19.50 32.24
N ARG A 81 -15.69 20.39 33.14
CA ARG A 81 -14.25 20.75 33.28
C ARG A 81 -13.38 19.59 33.76
N ALA A 82 -13.83 18.89 34.80
CA ALA A 82 -13.11 17.75 35.35
C ALA A 82 -13.03 16.60 34.33
N ALA A 83 -14.10 16.38 33.57
CA ALA A 83 -14.12 15.36 32.53
C ALA A 83 -13.29 15.70 31.28
N LEU A 84 -13.18 16.97 30.89
CA LEU A 84 -12.27 17.39 29.82
C LEU A 84 -10.81 17.14 30.23
N ALA A 85 -10.47 17.39 31.51
CA ALA A 85 -9.15 17.06 32.04
C ALA A 85 -8.90 15.55 32.04
N ASP A 86 -9.88 14.75 32.47
CA ASP A 86 -9.81 13.29 32.41
C ASP A 86 -9.66 12.75 30.97
N ALA A 87 -10.41 13.29 30.01
CA ALA A 87 -10.29 12.94 28.59
C ALA A 87 -8.87 13.21 28.04
N ASN A 88 -8.24 14.31 28.44
CA ASN A 88 -6.86 14.59 28.05
C ASN A 88 -5.85 13.63 28.69
N ILE A 89 -6.06 13.21 29.94
CA ILE A 89 -5.22 12.18 30.58
C ILE A 89 -5.36 10.84 29.83
N ARG A 90 -6.59 10.42 29.53
CA ARG A 90 -6.86 9.19 28.78
C ARG A 90 -6.27 9.24 27.36
N TRP A 91 -6.31 10.41 26.72
CA TRP A 91 -5.67 10.64 25.43
C TRP A 91 -4.16 10.40 25.49
N THR A 92 -3.46 10.99 26.45
CA THR A 92 -2.01 10.78 26.60
C THR A 92 -1.68 9.30 26.79
N GLY A 93 -2.40 8.60 27.67
CA GLY A 93 -2.21 7.16 27.88
C GLY A 93 -2.51 6.32 26.62
N TYR A 94 -3.51 6.73 25.82
CA TYR A 94 -3.79 6.11 24.52
C TYR A 94 -2.62 6.28 23.54
N VAL A 95 -2.07 7.49 23.42
CA VAL A 95 -0.92 7.77 22.54
C VAL A 95 0.30 6.97 22.95
N GLU A 96 0.60 6.90 24.25
CA GLU A 96 1.71 6.11 24.79
C GLU A 96 1.54 4.62 24.51
N ALA A 97 0.34 4.07 24.76
CA ALA A 97 0.03 2.67 24.47
C ALA A 97 0.13 2.36 22.97
N LEU A 98 -0.32 3.28 22.11
CA LEU A 98 -0.22 3.15 20.66
C LEU A 98 1.24 3.18 20.20
N ALA A 99 2.06 4.10 20.72
CA ALA A 99 3.49 4.17 20.40
C ALA A 99 4.22 2.88 20.81
N ALA A 100 4.01 2.40 22.03
CA ALA A 100 4.57 1.13 22.51
C ALA A 100 4.11 -0.05 21.63
N ARG A 101 2.84 -0.05 21.19
CA ARG A 101 2.30 -1.06 20.27
C ARG A 101 2.94 -0.99 18.89
N MET A 102 3.24 0.19 18.37
CA MET A 102 3.91 0.36 17.07
C MET A 102 5.38 -0.09 17.11
N GLU A 103 6.08 0.20 18.21
CA GLU A 103 7.46 -0.27 18.44
C GLU A 103 7.56 -1.79 18.55
N ALA A 104 6.55 -2.44 19.13
CA ALA A 104 6.48 -3.89 19.27
C ALA A 104 6.36 -4.67 17.94
N GLY A 105 6.16 -4.00 16.79
CA GLY A 105 6.00 -4.65 15.49
C GLY A 105 4.61 -5.29 15.28
N PRO A 106 4.39 -6.15 14.27
CA PRO A 106 3.10 -6.84 14.06
C PRO A 106 2.71 -7.68 15.32
N ARG A 107 1.47 -7.75 15.85
CA ARG A 107 0.21 -8.22 15.22
C ARG A 107 -1.06 -7.86 16.03
N LEU A 108 -2.21 -7.77 15.36
CA LEU A 108 -3.51 -8.00 16.03
C LEU A 108 -4.43 -8.87 15.16
N ILE A 109 -4.45 -8.70 13.84
CA ILE A 109 -5.29 -9.52 12.95
C ILE A 109 -4.53 -10.67 12.27
N ASP A 110 -3.19 -10.61 12.28
CA ASP A 110 -2.32 -11.70 11.82
C ASP A 110 -2.24 -12.86 12.85
N GLU A 111 -2.83 -12.68 14.05
CA GLU A 111 -3.14 -13.73 15.04
C GLU A 111 -4.57 -14.28 14.89
N ILE A 112 -5.42 -13.63 14.09
CA ILE A 112 -6.85 -14.00 13.96
C ILE A 112 -7.14 -14.59 12.57
N GLY A 113 -6.36 -14.28 11.53
CA GLY A 113 -6.59 -14.73 10.15
C GLY A 113 -5.91 -16.03 9.72
N GLN A 114 -4.94 -16.58 10.47
CA GLN A 114 -4.27 -17.83 10.07
C GLN A 114 -5.05 -19.12 10.43
N ASP A 115 -6.01 -19.07 11.37
CA ASP A 115 -6.75 -20.26 11.85
C ASP A 115 -8.08 -20.57 11.08
N PHE A 116 -8.49 -19.76 10.10
CA PHE A 116 -9.81 -19.94 9.45
C PHE A 116 -9.78 -20.22 7.93
N GLY A 117 -8.61 -20.47 7.33
CA GLY A 117 -8.47 -20.90 5.94
C GLY A 117 -8.47 -22.43 5.82
N GLY A 118 -9.66 -23.01 5.67
CA GLY A 118 -9.95 -24.45 5.80
C GLY A 118 -9.04 -25.43 5.04
N ASP A 119 -8.61 -26.45 5.78
CA ASP A 119 -8.22 -27.76 5.26
C ASP A 119 -9.14 -28.81 5.89
N GLU A 120 -10.19 -29.20 5.17
CA GLU A 120 -10.81 -30.53 5.25
C GLU A 120 -11.77 -30.75 4.07
N PRO A 121 -11.96 -31.98 3.55
CA PRO A 121 -11.07 -33.15 3.54
C PRO A 121 -10.82 -33.65 2.10
N ASP A 122 -9.68 -34.30 1.87
CA ASP A 122 -9.51 -35.14 0.69
C ASP A 122 -10.46 -36.35 0.80
N ARG A 123 -11.27 -36.53 -0.25
CA ARG A 123 -12.29 -37.57 -0.34
C ARG A 123 -11.62 -38.91 -0.61
N SER A 124 -11.94 -39.92 0.20
CA SER A 124 -11.75 -41.34 -0.13
C SER A 124 -13.07 -42.07 -0.04
#